data_AF-A0A9P0KU78-F1
#
_entry.id   AF-A0A9P0KU78-F1
#
_cell.length_a   1.000
_cell.length_b   1.000
_cell.length_c   1.000
_cell.angle_alpha   90.00
_cell.angle_beta   90.00
_cell.angle_gamma   90.00
#
_symmetry.space_group_name_H-M   'P 1'
#
loop_
_entity.id
_entity.type
_entity.pdbx_description
1 polymer ?
#
loop_
_entity_poly.entity_id
_entity_poly.type
_entity_poly.pdbx_seq_one_letter_code
_entity_poly.pdbx_strand_id
1 'polypeptide(L)'
;MPYMVKMMEGIKRELADLKANYRKDTYANVLKNTTSAPDSINKPSLPTIIIRPKSQQNIGKNKEEVQRLINPCEINVGIRNIKETKKGNIVLKSDTEQELERLKKSAERKLNGKYEVHLPKKMLPKIKIVGYGCS
;
A
#
# COMPACT_ATOMS: atom_id res chain seq x y z
N MET A 1 57.70 27.24 8.15
CA MET A 1 56.50 28.03 8.47
C MET A 1 55.34 28.02 7.44
N PRO A 2 55.48 27.70 6.13
CA PRO A 2 54.37 27.91 5.17
C PRO A 2 53.22 26.90 5.28
N TYR A 3 53.47 25.72 5.85
CA TYR A 3 52.45 24.68 6.02
C TYR A 3 51.38 25.04 7.07
N MET A 4 51.81 25.63 8.19
CA MET A 4 50.90 26.04 9.27
C MET A 4 49.96 27.16 8.84
N VAL A 5 50.43 28.05 7.96
CA VAL A 5 49.61 29.12 7.38
C VAL A 5 48.52 28.54 6.48
N LYS A 6 48.86 27.59 5.60
CA LYS A 6 47.88 26.89 4.75
C LYS A 6 46.85 26.11 5.57
N MET A 7 47.27 25.47 6.67
CA MET A 7 46.36 24.74 7.55
C MET A 7 45.37 25.70 8.25
N MET A 8 45.86 26.84 8.76
CA MET A 8 45.00 27.87 9.36
C MET A 8 44.00 28.46 8.36
N GLU A 9 44.41 28.67 7.11
CA GLU A 9 43.52 29.15 6.05
C GLU A 9 42.45 28.12 5.67
N GLY A 10 42.80 26.83 5.63
CA GLY A 10 41.86 25.74 5.42
C GLY A 10 40.78 25.70 6.51
N ILE A 11 41.20 25.74 7.78
CA ILE A 11 40.29 25.76 8.93
C ILE A 11 39.36 26.98 8.90
N LYS A 12 39.87 28.15 8.53
CA LYS A 12 39.06 29.37 8.39
C LYS A 12 38.01 29.25 7.29
N ARG A 13 38.32 28.60 6.16
CA ARG A 13 37.34 28.35 5.09
C ARG A 13 36.23 27.41 5.53
N GLU A 14 36.59 26.28 6.14
CA GLU A 14 35.60 25.31 6.64
C GLU A 14 34.65 25.94 7.67
N LEU A 15 35.17 26.78 8.57
CA LEU A 15 34.34 27.55 9.52
C LEU A 15 33.41 28.55 8.85
N ALA A 16 33.82 29.17 7.75
CA ALA A 16 32.99 30.10 7.00
C ALA A 16 31.84 29.38 6.29
N ASP A 17 32.13 28.23 5.67
CA ASP A 17 31.14 27.39 4.99
C ASP A 17 30.13 26.80 5.97
N LEU A 18 30.59 26.37 7.16
CA LEU A 18 29.72 25.85 8.21
C LEU A 18 28.77 26.94 8.76
N LYS A 19 29.25 28.17 8.89
CA LYS A 19 28.42 29.33 9.28
C LYS A 19 27.42 29.72 8.21
N ALA A 20 27.81 29.65 6.93
CA ALA A 20 26.92 29.94 5.81
C ALA A 20 25.79 28.89 5.71
N ASN A 21 26.08 27.63 6.02
CA ASN A 21 25.12 26.52 5.99
C ASN A 21 24.41 26.27 7.33
N TYR A 22 24.65 27.08 8.36
CA TYR A 22 23.95 26.96 9.64
C TYR A 22 22.49 27.42 9.50
N ARG A 23 21.62 26.49 9.09
CA ARG A 23 20.18 26.68 9.18
C ARG A 23 19.76 26.55 10.63
N LYS A 24 19.19 27.62 11.17
CA LYS A 24 18.45 27.59 12.44
C LYS A 24 17.12 26.87 12.22
N ASP A 25 17.17 25.55 12.09
CA ASP A 25 15.95 24.76 12.10
C ASP A 25 15.37 24.81 13.51
N THR A 26 14.27 25.54 13.68
CA THR A 26 13.50 25.51 14.92
C THR A 26 12.91 24.12 15.13
N TYR A 27 12.66 23.75 16.38
CA TYR A 27 12.00 22.50 16.75
C TYR A 27 10.70 22.26 15.94
N ALA A 28 9.96 23.33 15.64
CA ALA A 28 8.77 23.29 14.79
C ALA A 28 9.03 22.83 13.33
N ASN A 29 10.20 23.14 12.74
CA ASN A 29 10.56 22.71 11.39
C ASN A 29 10.91 21.22 11.34
N VAL A 30 11.59 20.70 12.37
CA VAL A 30 11.89 19.28 12.50
C VAL A 30 10.61 18.45 12.58
N LEU A 31 9.61 18.92 13.34
CA LEU A 31 8.31 18.26 13.45
C LEU A 31 7.53 18.24 12.13
N LYS A 32 7.61 19.28 11.29
CA LYS A 32 6.89 19.28 10.00
C LYS A 32 7.39 18.18 9.05
N ASN A 33 8.68 17.86 9.11
CA ASN A 33 9.28 16.80 8.29
C ASN A 33 8.92 15.39 8.80
N THR A 34 8.57 15.25 10.08
CA THR A 34 8.08 13.97 10.64
C THR A 34 6.56 13.83 10.54
N THR A 35 5.84 14.95 10.40
CA THR A 35 4.37 15.03 10.44
C THR A 35 3.75 15.29 9.08
N SER A 36 4.53 15.26 7.98
CA SER A 36 3.96 14.99 6.67
C SER A 36 3.21 13.68 6.81
N ALA A 37 1.88 13.78 6.84
CA ALA A 37 0.98 12.65 6.98
C ALA A 37 1.50 11.52 6.08
N PRO A 38 1.57 10.27 6.57
CA PRO A 38 2.13 9.19 5.76
C PRO A 38 1.42 9.21 4.41
N ASP A 39 2.18 9.07 3.32
CA ASP A 39 1.71 8.95 1.92
C ASP A 39 0.65 7.83 1.71
N SER A 40 0.20 7.18 2.77
CA SER A 40 -0.87 6.19 2.82
C SER A 40 -2.28 6.77 2.66
N ILE A 41 -2.50 8.09 2.80
CA ILE A 41 -3.86 8.66 2.69
C ILE A 41 -4.33 8.78 1.23
N ASN A 42 -3.41 8.91 0.26
CA ASN A 42 -3.76 9.19 -1.15
C ASN A 42 -3.32 8.10 -2.15
N LYS A 43 -3.13 6.85 -1.73
CA LYS A 43 -2.91 5.77 -2.71
C LYS A 43 -4.25 5.35 -3.33
N PRO A 44 -4.40 5.40 -4.67
CA PRO A 44 -5.60 4.90 -5.31
C PRO A 44 -5.80 3.43 -4.94
N SER A 45 -6.97 3.12 -4.39
CA SER A 45 -7.31 1.74 -4.02
C SER A 45 -7.36 0.88 -5.28
N LEU A 46 -6.39 -0.03 -5.38
CA LEU A 46 -6.29 -1.00 -6.46
C LEU A 46 -7.57 -1.85 -6.58
N PRO A 47 -7.98 -2.20 -7.80
CA PRO A 47 -9.06 -3.15 -8.03
C PRO A 47 -8.76 -4.48 -7.33
N THR A 48 -9.75 -4.99 -6.59
CA THR A 48 -9.57 -6.11 -5.66
C THR A 48 -10.68 -7.13 -5.86
N ILE A 49 -10.35 -8.41 -5.80
CA ILE A 49 -11.28 -9.54 -5.83
C ILE A 49 -11.10 -10.39 -4.57
N ILE A 50 -12.20 -10.84 -4.00
CA ILE A 50 -12.21 -11.65 -2.77
C ILE A 50 -12.72 -13.03 -3.14
N ILE A 51 -11.90 -14.05 -2.90
CA ILE A 51 -12.25 -15.46 -3.06
C ILE A 51 -12.54 -16.01 -1.67
N ARG A 52 -13.79 -16.43 -1.45
CA ARG A 52 -14.25 -16.99 -0.17
C ARG A 52 -14.48 -18.49 -0.32
N PRO A 53 -13.94 -19.35 0.56
CA PRO A 53 -14.30 -20.75 0.58
C PRO A 53 -15.75 -20.92 1.07
N LYS A 54 -16.54 -21.79 0.45
CA LYS A 54 -17.92 -22.07 0.90
C LYS A 54 -17.96 -22.96 2.14
N SER A 55 -16.90 -23.73 2.38
CA SER A 55 -16.75 -24.57 3.57
C SER A 55 -15.54 -24.12 4.38
N GLN A 56 -15.60 -24.32 5.70
CA GLN A 56 -14.51 -23.93 6.59
C GLN A 56 -13.33 -24.89 6.41
N GLN A 57 -12.31 -24.43 5.68
CA GLN A 57 -11.11 -25.19 5.34
C GLN A 57 -9.86 -24.60 6.01
N ASN A 58 -8.77 -25.36 6.00
CA ASN A 58 -7.48 -24.94 6.54
C ASN A 58 -6.86 -23.82 5.68
N ILE A 59 -6.47 -22.72 6.33
CA ILE A 59 -6.01 -21.46 5.69
C ILE A 59 -4.86 -21.72 4.69
N GLY A 60 -3.82 -22.45 5.10
CA GLY A 60 -2.65 -22.70 4.24
C GLY A 60 -2.97 -23.55 3.01
N LYS A 61 -3.86 -24.54 3.15
CA LYS A 61 -4.27 -25.41 2.03
C LYS A 61 -5.07 -24.64 0.98
N ASN A 62 -5.89 -23.69 1.40
CA ASN A 62 -6.69 -22.86 0.49
C ASN A 62 -5.81 -21.96 -0.37
N LYS A 63 -4.77 -21.36 0.21
CA LYS A 63 -3.83 -20.52 -0.55
C LYS A 63 -3.17 -21.31 -1.67
N GLU A 64 -2.62 -22.48 -1.33
CA GLU A 64 -1.95 -23.34 -2.30
C GLU A 64 -2.92 -23.82 -3.39
N GLU A 65 -4.13 -24.24 -3.02
CA GLU A 65 -5.14 -24.68 -4.00
C GLU A 65 -5.51 -23.53 -4.95
N VAL A 66 -5.76 -22.33 -4.44
CA VAL A 66 -6.11 -21.17 -5.25
C VAL A 66 -4.95 -20.71 -6.14
N GLN A 67 -3.71 -20.72 -5.64
CA GLN A 67 -2.53 -20.40 -6.44
C GLN A 67 -2.25 -21.43 -7.53
N ARG A 68 -2.48 -22.73 -7.27
CA ARG A 68 -2.34 -23.79 -8.27
C ARG A 68 -3.41 -23.69 -9.35
N LEU A 69 -4.65 -23.37 -8.97
CA LEU A 69 -5.77 -23.26 -9.91
C LEU A 69 -5.71 -21.96 -10.73
N ILE A 70 -5.34 -20.84 -10.11
CA ILE A 70 -5.23 -19.55 -10.77
C ILE A 70 -3.76 -19.29 -11.12
N ASN A 71 -3.39 -19.66 -12.35
CA ASN A 71 -2.09 -19.29 -12.91
C ASN A 71 -2.16 -17.88 -13.56
N PRO A 72 -1.50 -16.86 -12.99
CA PRO A 72 -1.53 -15.51 -13.53
C PRO A 72 -0.86 -15.38 -14.91
N CYS A 73 0.12 -16.23 -15.22
CA CYS A 73 0.81 -16.22 -16.51
C CYS A 73 -0.12 -16.65 -17.66
N GLU A 74 -0.96 -17.66 -17.44
CA GLU A 74 -1.93 -18.13 -18.44
C GLU A 74 -3.03 -17.10 -18.74
N ILE A 75 -3.41 -16.32 -17.72
CA ILE A 75 -4.53 -15.37 -17.82
C ILE A 75 -4.03 -13.98 -18.27
N ASN A 76 -2.71 -13.79 -18.32
CA ASN A 76 -2.03 -12.52 -18.62
C ASN A 76 -2.58 -11.37 -17.74
N VAL A 77 -2.54 -11.58 -16.42
CA VAL A 77 -3.02 -10.63 -15.40
C VAL A 77 -1.89 -10.27 -14.44
N GLY A 78 -1.69 -8.98 -14.19
CA GLY A 78 -0.79 -8.49 -13.15
C GLY A 78 -1.44 -8.65 -11.77
N ILE A 79 -0.92 -9.57 -10.96
CA ILE A 79 -1.32 -9.68 -9.54
C ILE A 79 -0.30 -8.94 -8.70
N ARG A 80 -0.72 -7.82 -8.11
CA ARG A 80 0.14 -6.96 -7.30
C ARG A 80 0.26 -7.42 -5.86
N ASN A 81 -0.80 -8.03 -5.33
CA ASN A 81 -0.78 -8.54 -3.97
C ASN A 81 -1.78 -9.67 -3.76
N ILE A 82 -1.37 -10.66 -2.96
CA ILE A 82 -2.19 -11.79 -2.52
C ILE A 82 -2.20 -11.76 -0.99
N LYS A 83 -3.37 -11.58 -0.39
CA LYS A 83 -3.52 -11.53 1.06
C LYS A 83 -4.53 -12.56 1.55
N GLU A 84 -4.13 -13.34 2.53
CA GLU A 84 -5.02 -14.27 3.24
C GLU A 84 -5.64 -13.59 4.47
N THR A 85 -6.87 -13.99 4.78
CA THR A 85 -7.60 -13.56 5.97
C THR A 85 -7.76 -14.74 6.93
N LYS A 86 -7.88 -14.47 8.24
CA LYS A 86 -8.06 -15.48 9.30
C LYS A 86 -9.21 -16.48 9.07
N LYS A 87 -10.19 -16.13 8.22
CA LYS A 87 -11.33 -16.98 7.84
C LYS A 87 -11.07 -17.84 6.58
N GLY A 88 -9.83 -17.92 6.10
CA GLY A 88 -9.49 -18.66 4.88
C GLY A 88 -9.87 -17.95 3.57
N ASN A 89 -10.28 -16.68 3.64
CA ASN A 89 -10.55 -15.86 2.46
C ASN A 89 -9.24 -15.39 1.83
N ILE A 90 -9.19 -15.37 0.51
CA ILE A 90 -8.03 -14.91 -0.26
C ILE A 90 -8.43 -13.65 -1.00
N VAL A 91 -7.62 -12.61 -0.85
CA VAL A 91 -7.82 -11.29 -1.45
C VAL A 91 -6.72 -11.09 -2.49
N LEU A 92 -7.11 -10.95 -3.75
CA LEU A 92 -6.20 -10.67 -4.85
C LEU A 92 -6.39 -9.22 -5.31
N LYS A 93 -5.28 -8.51 -5.48
CA LYS A 93 -5.26 -7.15 -6.01
C LYS A 93 -4.58 -7.16 -7.38
N SER A 94 -5.21 -6.49 -8.34
CA SER A 94 -4.68 -6.30 -9.69
C SER A 94 -4.43 -4.82 -9.97
N ASP A 95 -3.67 -4.53 -11.02
CA ASP A 95 -3.36 -3.15 -11.38
C ASP A 95 -4.52 -2.47 -12.11
N THR A 96 -5.23 -3.22 -12.97
CA THR A 96 -6.28 -2.68 -13.85
C THR A 96 -7.64 -3.35 -13.62
N GLU A 97 -8.75 -2.61 -13.78
CA GLU A 97 -10.11 -3.17 -13.65
C GLU A 97 -10.41 -4.23 -14.71
N GLN A 98 -9.90 -4.06 -15.94
CA GLN A 98 -10.06 -5.04 -17.03
C GLN A 98 -9.40 -6.39 -16.69
N GLU A 99 -8.21 -6.33 -16.09
CA GLU A 99 -7.49 -7.51 -15.62
C GLU A 99 -8.24 -8.19 -14.47
N LEU A 100 -8.83 -7.41 -13.56
CA LEU A 100 -9.66 -7.93 -12.48
C LEU A 100 -10.87 -8.69 -13.02
N GLU A 101 -11.49 -8.22 -14.09
CA GLU A 101 -12.65 -8.89 -14.69
C GLU A 101 -12.26 -10.20 -15.39
N ARG A 102 -11.11 -10.23 -16.07
CA ARG A 102 -10.54 -11.48 -16.64
C ARG A 102 -10.22 -12.48 -15.54
N LEU A 103 -9.60 -12.00 -14.46
CA LEU A 103 -9.28 -12.80 -13.28
C LEU A 103 -10.55 -13.36 -12.65
N LYS A 104 -11.62 -12.56 -12.52
CA LYS A 104 -12.92 -13.01 -12.03
C LYS A 104 -13.48 -14.15 -12.90
N LYS A 105 -13.56 -13.96 -14.22
CA LYS A 105 -14.11 -14.97 -15.14
C LYS A 105 -13.29 -16.25 -15.15
N SER A 106 -11.98 -16.17 -14.94
CA SER A 106 -11.11 -17.36 -14.83
C SER A 106 -11.29 -18.05 -13.47
N ALA A 107 -11.33 -17.27 -12.38
CA ALA A 107 -11.54 -17.77 -11.03
C ALA A 107 -12.90 -18.48 -10.88
N GLU A 108 -13.98 -17.89 -11.40
CA GLU A 108 -15.32 -18.51 -11.38
C GLU A 108 -15.35 -19.84 -12.16
N ARG A 109 -14.65 -19.92 -13.29
CA ARG A 109 -14.55 -21.15 -14.08
C ARG A 109 -13.70 -22.23 -13.42
N LYS A 110 -12.54 -21.87 -12.89
CA LYS A 110 -11.54 -22.82 -12.36
C LYS A 110 -11.81 -23.26 -10.91
N LEU A 111 -12.39 -22.40 -10.08
CA LEU A 111 -12.69 -22.70 -8.67
C LEU A 111 -14.05 -23.38 -8.46
N ASN A 112 -14.74 -23.64 -9.57
CA ASN A 112 -16.02 -24.31 -9.76
C ASN A 112 -16.67 -24.85 -8.47
N GLY A 113 -17.58 -24.06 -7.90
CA GLY A 113 -18.49 -24.48 -6.84
C GLY A 113 -17.92 -24.51 -5.42
N LYS A 114 -16.60 -24.70 -5.21
CA LYS A 114 -15.99 -24.74 -3.88
C LYS A 114 -15.77 -23.36 -3.26
N TYR A 115 -15.51 -22.37 -4.10
CA TYR A 115 -15.24 -20.99 -3.69
C TYR A 115 -16.26 -20.04 -4.31
N GLU A 116 -16.59 -18.98 -3.58
CA GLU A 116 -17.40 -17.85 -4.03
C GLU A 116 -16.46 -16.69 -4.37
N VAL A 117 -16.66 -16.10 -5.55
CA VAL A 117 -15.85 -14.99 -6.05
C VAL A 117 -16.65 -13.69 -5.92
N HIS A 118 -16.15 -12.76 -5.11
CA HIS A 118 -16.85 -11.52 -4.79
C HIS A 118 -16.02 -10.29 -5.19
N LEU A 119 -16.63 -9.37 -5.93
CA LEU A 119 -16.07 -8.05 -6.20
C LEU A 119 -16.65 -7.04 -5.18
N PRO A 120 -15.85 -6.51 -4.25
CA PRO A 120 -16.30 -5.46 -3.35
C PRO A 120 -16.66 -4.20 -4.15
N LYS A 121 -17.94 -3.82 -4.14
CA LYS A 121 -18.37 -2.52 -4.65
C LYS A 121 -18.01 -1.45 -3.62
N LYS A 122 -17.34 -0.39 -4.07
CA LYS A 122 -17.10 0.79 -3.23
C LYS A 122 -18.46 1.45 -2.97
N MET A 123 -18.85 1.53 -1.70
CA MET A 123 -19.99 2.33 -1.28
C MET A 123 -19.47 3.65 -0.72
N LEU A 124 -20.07 4.76 -1.14
CA LEU A 124 -19.80 6.06 -0.53
C LEU A 124 -20.27 6.01 0.93
N PRO A 125 -19.44 6.44 1.90
CA PRO A 125 -19.86 6.49 3.29
C PRO A 125 -21.03 7.47 3.43
N LYS A 126 -22.10 7.04 4.11
CA LYS A 126 -23.21 7.93 4.46
C LYS A 126 -22.82 8.73 5.70
N ILE A 127 -22.57 10.03 5.53
CA ILE A 127 -22.30 10.93 6.65
C ILE A 127 -23.64 11.34 7.26
N LYS A 128 -23.84 11.06 8.55
CA LYS A 128 -24.98 11.56 9.33
C LYS A 128 -24.45 12.56 10.35
N ILE A 129 -24.77 13.84 10.17
CA ILE A 129 -24.47 14.87 11.15
C ILE A 129 -25.55 14.77 12.24
N VAL A 130 -25.16 14.76 13.51
CA VAL A 130 -26.07 14.78 14.66
C VAL A 130 -25.68 15.97 15.54
N GLY A 131 -26.66 16.76 16.00
CA GLY A 131 -26.42 17.89 16.92
C GLY A 131 -26.35 19.29 16.30
N TYR A 132 -26.81 19.50 15.06
CA TYR A 132 -27.04 20.86 14.55
C TYR A 132 -28.42 21.37 14.98
N GLY A 133 -28.49 21.83 16.23
CA GLY A 133 -29.64 22.57 16.76
C GLY A 133 -29.10 23.67 17.65
N CYS A 134 -29.30 24.93 17.26
CA CYS A 134 -29.02 26.06 18.13
C CYS A 134 -29.96 26.01 19.33
N SER A 135 -29.37 26.03 20.52
CA SER A 135 -29.99 26.46 21.77
C SER A 135 -30.52 27.89 21.67
#